data_AF-X1T4B6-F1
#
_entry.id   AF-X1T4B6-F1
#
_cell.length_a   1.000
_cell.length_b   1.000
_cell.length_c   1.000
_cell.angle_alpha   90.00
_cell.angle_beta   90.00
_cell.angle_gamma   90.00
#
_symmetry.space_group_name_H-M   'P 1'
#
loop_
_entity.id
_entity.type
_entity.pdbx_description
1 polymer ?
#
loop_
_entity_poly.entity_id
_entity_poly.type
_entity_poly.pdbx_seq_one_letter_code
_entity_poly.pdbx_strand_id
1 'polypeptide(L)'
;QDPDDAIEELNDRFKEHEIGYQYVSGTIIPMDSQYIHTEAVRPAISLLQEAGFDGASEEFLNAHKHYREGRNKEAIAEALKAFESTMKSICSFMTWEVPQNATAKPLIDVCFSNGLIPKALSSHFNSLRTTLESGLPTASNRLARHGQGQKKVTVPDHIAAYALHLAATNIVFLVESYIEIRK
;
A
#
# COMPACT_ATOMS: atom_id res chain seq x y z
N GLN A 1 19.43 -10.71 -31.09
CA GLN A 1 18.46 -10.12 -30.15
C GLN A 1 17.76 -9.00 -30.89
N ASP A 2 16.44 -8.92 -30.79
CA ASP A 2 15.69 -7.78 -31.31
C ASP A 2 15.95 -6.54 -30.42
N PRO A 3 16.03 -5.32 -30.97
CA PRO A 3 16.20 -4.11 -30.17
C PRO A 3 15.18 -3.96 -29.03
N ASP A 4 13.93 -4.35 -29.24
CA ASP A 4 12.89 -4.25 -28.21
C ASP A 4 13.13 -5.27 -27.08
N ASP A 5 13.53 -6.50 -27.42
CA ASP A 5 13.90 -7.54 -26.45
C ASP A 5 15.11 -7.11 -25.58
N ALA A 6 16.05 -6.36 -26.17
CA ALA A 6 17.22 -5.84 -25.44
C ALA A 6 16.85 -4.74 -24.46
N ILE A 7 15.86 -3.91 -24.80
CA ILE A 7 15.35 -2.85 -23.94
C ILE A 7 14.57 -3.45 -22.76
N GLU A 8 13.75 -4.47 -23.02
CA GLU A 8 13.03 -5.19 -21.97
C GLU A 8 14.00 -5.87 -21.00
N GLU A 9 14.99 -6.61 -21.51
CA GLU A 9 16.02 -7.25 -20.69
C GLU A 9 16.82 -6.23 -19.86
N LEU A 10 17.17 -5.07 -20.43
CA LEU A 10 17.89 -4.00 -19.72
C LEU A 10 17.07 -3.46 -18.54
N ASN A 11 15.79 -3.19 -18.77
CA ASN A 11 14.89 -2.67 -17.74
C ASN A 11 14.62 -3.71 -16.64
N ASP A 12 14.51 -4.99 -17.01
CA ASP A 12 14.39 -6.08 -16.05
C ASP A 12 15.65 -6.21 -15.19
N ARG A 13 16.84 -6.11 -15.78
CA ARG A 13 18.11 -6.11 -15.01
C ARG A 13 18.24 -4.89 -14.11
N PHE A 14 17.81 -3.71 -14.56
CA PHE A 14 17.77 -2.53 -13.69
C PHE A 14 16.87 -2.78 -12.47
N LYS A 15 15.72 -3.42 -12.67
CA LYS A 15 14.81 -3.79 -11.58
C LYS A 15 15.40 -4.87 -10.66
N GLU A 16 16.03 -5.91 -11.20
CA GLU A 16 16.70 -6.98 -10.43
C GLU A 16 17.81 -6.45 -9.52
N HIS A 17 18.51 -5.41 -9.97
CA HIS A 17 19.64 -4.80 -9.28
C HIS A 17 19.29 -3.50 -8.54
N GLU A 18 18.00 -3.19 -8.35
CA GLU A 18 17.51 -2.02 -7.63
C GLU A 18 18.01 -0.67 -8.22
N ILE A 19 18.28 -0.63 -9.52
CA ILE A 19 18.66 0.57 -10.25
C ILE A 19 17.39 1.37 -10.57
N GLY A 20 17.26 2.56 -9.97
CA GLY A 20 16.06 3.42 -10.06
C GLY A 20 15.88 4.15 -11.40
N TYR A 21 16.20 3.51 -12.51
CA TYR A 21 16.12 4.07 -13.86
C TYR A 21 15.42 3.08 -14.80
N GLN A 22 14.91 3.59 -15.91
CA GLN A 22 14.39 2.79 -17.02
C GLN A 22 14.78 3.45 -18.35
N TYR A 23 15.05 2.64 -19.36
CA TYR A 23 15.21 3.10 -20.73
C TYR A 23 13.85 3.08 -21.43
N VAL A 24 13.36 4.27 -21.81
CA VAL A 24 12.09 4.47 -22.51
C VAL A 24 12.32 5.43 -23.66
N SER A 25 11.91 5.02 -24.87
CA SER A 25 11.91 5.88 -26.07
C SER A 25 13.23 6.62 -26.33
N GLY A 26 14.36 5.91 -26.28
CA GLY A 26 15.68 6.51 -26.57
C GLY A 26 16.35 7.20 -25.40
N THR A 27 15.72 7.25 -24.23
CA THR A 27 16.19 8.02 -23.08
C THR A 27 16.22 7.16 -21.83
N ILE A 28 17.27 7.30 -21.02
CA ILE A 28 17.27 6.77 -19.65
C ILE A 28 16.56 7.80 -18.79
N ILE A 29 15.39 7.46 -18.29
CA ILE A 29 14.64 8.28 -17.35
C ILE A 29 14.76 7.67 -15.95
N PRO A 30 14.82 8.49 -14.88
CA PRO A 30 14.56 7.99 -13.54
C PRO A 30 13.24 7.24 -13.57
N MET A 31 13.16 6.06 -12.96
CA MET A 31 11.84 5.54 -12.64
C MET A 31 11.25 6.53 -11.64
N ASP A 32 10.18 7.23 -12.02
CA ASP A 32 9.37 8.10 -11.15
C ASP A 32 8.79 7.36 -9.92
N SER A 33 9.16 6.08 -9.73
CA SER A 33 9.10 5.35 -8.47
C SER A 33 9.82 6.05 -7.33
N GLN A 34 10.72 7.02 -7.56
CA GLN A 34 11.28 7.80 -6.46
C GLN A 34 10.34 8.85 -5.86
N TYR A 35 9.41 9.47 -6.60
CA TYR A 35 8.61 10.54 -5.99
C TYR A 35 7.64 9.97 -4.96
N ILE A 36 6.79 9.00 -5.35
CA ILE A 36 5.87 8.37 -4.39
C ILE A 36 6.66 7.63 -3.30
N HIS A 37 7.79 7.01 -3.64
CA HIS A 37 8.59 6.36 -2.61
C HIS A 37 9.18 7.37 -1.62
N THR A 38 9.67 8.52 -2.07
CA THR A 38 10.30 9.54 -1.23
C THR A 38 9.28 10.34 -0.43
N GLU A 39 8.13 10.65 -1.02
CA GLU A 39 7.11 11.52 -0.41
C GLU A 39 6.00 10.75 0.34
N ALA A 40 5.85 9.45 0.10
CA ALA A 40 4.82 8.65 0.78
C ALA A 40 5.37 7.38 1.46
N VAL A 41 6.15 6.55 0.74
CA VAL A 41 6.60 5.25 1.30
C VAL A 41 7.63 5.42 2.42
N ARG A 42 8.70 6.19 2.20
CA ARG A 42 9.71 6.44 3.25
C ARG A 42 9.07 7.15 4.46
N PRO A 43 8.26 8.21 4.29
CA PRO A 43 7.60 8.85 5.42
C PRO A 43 6.68 7.91 6.18
N ALA A 44 5.91 7.05 5.49
CA ALA A 44 5.07 6.05 6.16
C ALA A 44 5.91 5.13 7.07
N ILE A 45 7.02 4.59 6.56
CA ILE A 45 7.91 3.71 7.35
C ILE A 45 8.50 4.48 8.54
N SER A 46 9.05 5.67 8.31
CA SER A 46 9.65 6.49 9.36
C SER A 46 8.63 6.83 10.46
N LEU A 47 7.44 7.32 10.09
CA LEU A 47 6.39 7.68 11.03
C LEU A 47 5.91 6.48 11.85
N LEU A 48 5.75 5.32 11.22
CA LEU A 48 5.35 4.11 11.93
C LEU A 48 6.40 3.66 12.96
N GLN A 49 7.68 3.75 12.62
CA GLN A 49 8.78 3.38 13.52
C GLN A 49 8.95 4.38 14.67
N GLU A 50 8.90 5.68 14.37
CA GLU A 50 9.16 6.73 15.35
C GLU A 50 8.02 6.90 16.35
N ALA A 51 6.77 6.70 15.92
CA ALA A 51 5.59 6.91 16.76
C ALA A 51 5.08 5.64 17.47
N GLY A 52 5.87 4.54 17.45
CA GLY A 52 5.58 3.31 18.20
C GLY A 52 4.52 2.41 17.58
N PHE A 53 4.34 2.48 16.26
CA PHE A 53 3.40 1.64 15.50
C PHE A 53 4.05 0.33 15.03
N ASP A 54 4.74 -0.38 15.92
CA ASP A 54 5.61 -1.52 15.57
C ASP A 54 4.92 -2.59 14.73
N GLY A 55 3.69 -2.98 15.10
CA GLY A 55 2.94 -3.99 14.35
C GLY A 55 2.58 -3.56 12.94
N ALA A 56 2.12 -2.32 12.76
CA ALA A 56 1.81 -1.78 11.45
C ALA A 56 3.09 -1.57 10.59
N SER A 57 4.21 -1.21 11.24
CA SER A 57 5.53 -1.10 10.60
C SER A 57 5.99 -2.44 10.04
N GLU A 58 5.91 -3.50 10.86
CA GLU A 58 6.29 -4.86 10.44
C GLU A 58 5.45 -5.34 9.26
N GLU A 59 4.13 -5.19 9.34
CA GLU A 59 3.20 -5.55 8.25
C GLU A 59 3.52 -4.77 6.96
N PHE A 60 3.81 -3.47 7.06
CA PHE A 60 4.10 -2.66 5.89
C PHE A 60 5.45 -3.03 5.24
N LEU A 61 6.48 -3.31 6.06
CA LEU A 61 7.76 -3.80 5.56
C LEU A 61 7.62 -5.19 4.91
N ASN A 62 6.80 -6.07 5.49
CA ASN A 62 6.46 -7.36 4.90
C ASN A 62 5.73 -7.22 3.57
N ALA A 63 4.83 -6.25 3.43
CA ALA A 63 4.16 -5.94 2.17
C ALA A 63 5.17 -5.62 1.05
N HIS A 64 6.14 -4.75 1.33
CA HIS A 64 7.20 -4.41 0.39
C HIS A 64 8.13 -5.60 0.09
N LYS A 65 8.42 -6.44 1.09
CA LYS A 65 9.17 -7.69 0.90
C LYS A 65 8.44 -8.63 -0.06
N HIS A 66 7.16 -8.87 0.16
CA HIS A 66 6.33 -9.69 -0.72
C HIS A 66 6.30 -9.15 -2.15
N TYR A 67 6.20 -7.84 -2.31
CA TYR A 67 6.22 -7.19 -3.61
C TYR A 67 7.54 -7.41 -4.36
N ARG A 68 8.70 -7.21 -3.71
CA ARG A 68 10.01 -7.48 -4.30
C ARG A 68 10.19 -8.94 -4.72
N GLU A 69 9.55 -9.86 -4.02
CA GLU A 69 9.59 -11.30 -4.31
C GLU A 69 8.50 -11.75 -5.31
N GLY A 70 7.80 -10.81 -5.97
CA GLY A 70 6.72 -11.11 -6.92
C GLY A 70 5.45 -11.72 -6.31
N ARG A 71 5.37 -11.79 -4.97
CA ARG A 71 4.23 -12.30 -4.21
C ARG A 71 3.17 -11.22 -4.03
N ASN A 72 2.60 -10.78 -5.15
CA ASN A 72 1.76 -9.60 -5.22
C ASN A 72 0.42 -9.72 -4.47
N LYS A 73 -0.15 -10.92 -4.30
CA LYS A 73 -1.37 -11.10 -3.49
C LYS A 73 -1.08 -10.88 -2.02
N GLU A 74 0.03 -11.45 -1.56
CA GLU A 74 0.53 -11.33 -0.20
C GLU A 74 0.94 -9.88 0.09
N ALA A 75 1.56 -9.20 -0.87
CA ALA A 75 1.90 -7.78 -0.76
C ALA A 75 0.66 -6.90 -0.52
N ILE A 76 -0.41 -7.10 -1.31
CA ILE A 76 -1.67 -6.37 -1.13
C ILE A 76 -2.31 -6.68 0.23
N ALA A 77 -2.30 -7.94 0.64
CA ALA A 77 -2.86 -8.36 1.92
C ALA A 77 -2.13 -7.72 3.12
N GLU A 78 -0.80 -7.74 3.12
CA GLU A 78 0.00 -7.12 4.18
C GLU A 78 -0.11 -5.59 4.16
N ALA A 79 -0.24 -4.95 2.99
CA ALA A 79 -0.49 -3.51 2.90
C ALA A 79 -1.83 -3.10 3.55
N LEU A 80 -2.88 -3.89 3.33
CA LEU A 80 -4.17 -3.70 3.98
C LEU A 80 -4.08 -3.89 5.50
N LYS A 81 -3.36 -4.93 5.96
CA LYS A 81 -3.14 -5.16 7.39
C LYS A 81 -2.44 -3.97 8.05
N ALA A 82 -1.36 -3.46 7.45
CA ALA A 82 -0.65 -2.30 7.96
C ALA A 82 -1.57 -1.07 8.13
N PHE A 83 -2.43 -0.82 7.15
CA PHE A 83 -3.43 0.25 7.23
C PHE A 83 -4.43 0.05 8.39
N GLU A 84 -4.95 -1.17 8.57
CA GLU A 84 -5.83 -1.49 9.70
C GLU A 84 -5.11 -1.37 11.06
N SER A 85 -3.91 -1.93 11.17
CA SER A 85 -3.10 -1.92 12.38
C SER A 85 -2.72 -0.50 12.78
N THR A 86 -2.47 0.38 11.82
CA THR A 86 -2.27 1.81 12.07
C THR A 86 -3.48 2.40 12.80
N MET A 87 -4.70 2.19 12.29
CA MET A 87 -5.92 2.69 12.94
C MET A 87 -6.15 2.04 14.31
N LYS A 88 -5.89 0.73 14.46
CA LYS A 88 -6.02 0.02 15.75
C LYS A 88 -5.08 0.60 16.80
N SER A 89 -3.83 0.84 16.43
CA SER A 89 -2.84 1.47 17.31
C SER A 89 -3.27 2.89 17.71
N ILE A 90 -3.74 3.71 16.77
CA ILE A 90 -4.25 5.06 17.10
C ILE A 90 -5.39 4.97 18.11
N CYS A 91 -6.39 4.12 17.86
CA CYS A 91 -7.52 3.95 18.78
C CYS A 91 -7.05 3.49 20.16
N SER A 92 -6.07 2.58 20.22
CA SER A 92 -5.48 2.13 21.49
C SER A 92 -4.74 3.24 22.22
N PHE A 93 -3.90 4.01 21.53
CA PHE A 93 -3.15 5.13 22.11
C PHE A 93 -4.05 6.25 22.63
N MET A 94 -5.17 6.48 21.94
CA MET A 94 -6.15 7.50 22.31
C MET A 94 -7.20 6.98 23.31
N THR A 95 -7.13 5.71 23.71
CA THR A 95 -8.10 5.04 24.59
C THR A 95 -9.54 5.09 24.08
N TRP A 96 -9.71 5.07 22.76
CA TRP A 96 -11.03 5.06 22.13
C TRP A 96 -11.65 3.66 22.18
N GLU A 97 -12.95 3.61 22.47
CA GLU A 97 -13.68 2.36 22.47
C GLU A 97 -13.82 1.81 21.05
N VAL A 98 -13.36 0.58 20.87
CA VAL A 98 -13.44 -0.15 19.61
C VAL A 98 -14.06 -1.52 19.89
N PRO A 99 -15.03 -1.98 19.08
CA PRO A 99 -15.59 -3.32 19.22
C PRO A 99 -14.50 -4.40 19.17
N GLN A 100 -14.64 -5.42 20.02
CA GLN A 100 -13.75 -6.58 19.98
C GLN A 100 -13.82 -7.24 18.60
N ASN A 101 -12.68 -7.34 17.91
CA ASN A 101 -12.55 -7.80 16.51
C ASN A 101 -13.05 -6.81 15.44
N ALA A 102 -13.02 -5.50 15.71
CA ALA A 102 -13.27 -4.49 14.69
C ALA A 102 -12.34 -4.66 13.47
N THR A 103 -12.96 -4.77 12.30
CA THR A 103 -12.30 -4.67 10.99
C THR A 103 -12.16 -3.21 10.56
N ALA A 104 -11.62 -2.93 9.37
CA ALA A 104 -11.40 -1.57 8.89
C ALA A 104 -12.62 -0.62 8.99
N LYS A 105 -13.86 -1.08 8.74
CA LYS A 105 -15.02 -0.17 8.73
C LYS A 105 -15.33 0.43 10.12
N PRO A 106 -15.53 -0.36 11.18
CA PRO A 106 -15.71 0.19 12.53
C PRO A 106 -14.55 1.09 12.99
N LEU A 107 -13.30 0.75 12.62
CA LEU A 107 -12.12 1.56 12.95
C LEU A 107 -12.17 2.94 12.28
N ILE A 108 -12.53 2.97 10.99
CA ILE A 108 -12.74 4.20 10.23
C ILE A 108 -13.82 5.06 10.89
N ASP A 109 -14.95 4.46 11.27
CA ASP A 109 -16.06 5.17 11.92
C ASP A 109 -15.64 5.79 13.27
N VAL A 110 -14.82 5.09 14.07
CA VAL A 110 -14.24 5.61 15.32
C VAL A 110 -13.31 6.78 15.05
N CYS A 111 -12.45 6.71 14.03
CA CYS A 111 -11.55 7.80 13.65
C CYS A 111 -12.32 9.07 13.25
N PHE A 112 -13.45 8.95 12.54
CA PHE A 112 -14.31 10.09 12.21
C PHE A 112 -15.08 10.64 13.41
N SER A 113 -15.56 9.76 14.28
CA SER A 113 -16.36 10.14 15.44
C SER A 113 -15.54 10.94 16.45
N ASN A 114 -14.24 10.64 16.56
CA ASN A 114 -13.30 11.33 17.45
C ASN A 114 -12.54 12.47 16.77
N GLY A 115 -12.87 12.82 15.51
CA GLY A 115 -12.29 13.98 14.83
C GLY A 115 -10.84 13.82 14.39
N LEU A 116 -10.29 12.59 14.39
CA LEU A 116 -8.96 12.32 13.81
C LEU A 116 -8.91 12.72 12.33
N ILE A 117 -10.01 12.45 11.63
CA ILE A 117 -10.14 12.70 10.19
C ILE A 117 -11.38 13.58 9.98
N PRO A 118 -11.34 14.58 9.07
CA PRO A 118 -12.53 15.34 8.72
C PRO A 118 -13.67 14.44 8.21
N LYS A 119 -14.87 14.57 8.77
CA LYS A 119 -16.06 13.79 8.37
C LYS A 119 -16.38 13.84 6.87
N ALA A 120 -15.97 14.91 6.19
CA ALA A 120 -16.10 15.06 4.74
C ALA A 120 -15.36 13.96 3.95
N LEU A 121 -14.34 13.31 4.53
CA LEU A 121 -13.55 12.25 3.90
C LEU A 121 -14.12 10.84 4.16
N SER A 122 -15.27 10.71 4.81
CA SER A 122 -15.87 9.42 5.17
C SER A 122 -16.18 8.50 3.99
N SER A 123 -16.71 9.04 2.89
CA SER A 123 -16.92 8.28 1.67
C SER A 123 -15.60 7.78 1.08
N HIS A 124 -14.56 8.63 1.09
CA HIS A 124 -13.25 8.30 0.55
C HIS A 124 -12.59 7.13 1.29
N PHE A 125 -12.55 7.18 2.63
CA PHE A 125 -11.96 6.09 3.44
C PHE A 125 -12.73 4.77 3.30
N ASN A 126 -14.06 4.83 3.21
CA ASN A 126 -14.87 3.64 2.95
C ASN A 126 -14.58 3.03 1.57
N SER A 127 -14.39 3.87 0.55
CA SER A 127 -13.99 3.41 -0.78
C SER A 127 -12.58 2.84 -0.79
N LEU A 128 -11.62 3.47 -0.11
CA LEU A 128 -10.24 2.98 0.02
C LEU A 128 -10.22 1.57 0.61
N ARG A 129 -10.90 1.37 1.74
CA ARG A 129 -11.06 0.06 2.37
C ARG A 129 -11.59 -0.97 1.37
N THR A 130 -12.66 -0.63 0.67
CA THR A 130 -13.30 -1.52 -0.32
C THR A 130 -12.34 -1.87 -1.46
N THR A 131 -11.56 -0.90 -1.94
CA THR A 131 -10.54 -1.07 -2.98
C THR A 131 -9.47 -2.07 -2.52
N LEU A 132 -8.91 -1.92 -1.31
CA LEU A 132 -7.86 -2.80 -0.80
C LEU A 132 -8.39 -4.21 -0.45
N GLU A 133 -9.53 -4.32 0.22
CA GLU A 133 -10.12 -5.60 0.66
C GLU A 133 -10.60 -6.47 -0.51
N SER A 134 -11.31 -5.86 -1.46
CA SER A 134 -12.09 -6.61 -2.45
C SER A 134 -11.88 -6.12 -3.87
N GLY A 135 -11.63 -4.84 -4.09
CA GLY A 135 -11.46 -4.25 -5.41
C GLY A 135 -10.23 -4.78 -6.15
N LEU A 136 -9.04 -4.59 -5.59
CA LEU A 136 -7.78 -4.99 -6.22
C LEU A 136 -7.62 -6.52 -6.31
N PRO A 137 -7.92 -7.31 -5.26
CA PRO A 137 -7.89 -8.76 -5.37
C PRO A 137 -8.88 -9.32 -6.42
N THR A 138 -10.09 -8.74 -6.51
CA THR A 138 -11.10 -9.20 -7.49
C THR A 138 -10.79 -8.74 -8.90
N ALA A 139 -10.29 -7.51 -9.09
CA ALA A 139 -9.87 -6.99 -10.38
C ALA A 139 -8.76 -7.86 -10.98
N SER A 140 -7.77 -8.25 -10.17
CA SER A 140 -6.77 -9.23 -10.58
C SER A 140 -7.39 -10.57 -10.98
N ASN A 141 -8.32 -11.10 -10.19
CA ASN A 141 -9.00 -12.36 -10.51
C ASN A 141 -9.86 -12.29 -11.78
N ARG A 142 -10.42 -11.11 -12.10
CA ARG A 142 -11.26 -10.89 -13.30
C ARG A 142 -10.44 -10.65 -14.56
N LEU A 143 -9.29 -9.97 -14.48
CA LEU A 143 -8.36 -9.80 -15.60
C LEU A 143 -7.86 -11.16 -16.14
N ALA A 144 -7.90 -12.21 -15.32
CA ALA A 144 -7.58 -13.58 -15.70
C ALA A 144 -8.75 -14.39 -16.29
N ARG A 145 -9.96 -13.84 -16.41
CA ARG A 145 -11.18 -14.61 -16.79
C ARG A 145 -11.48 -14.69 -18.28
N HIS A 146 -10.69 -14.08 -19.16
CA HIS A 146 -10.78 -14.36 -20.59
C HIS A 146 -9.95 -15.60 -20.96
N GLY A 147 -10.48 -16.76 -20.57
CA GLY A 147 -10.22 -18.08 -21.15
C GLY A 147 -8.77 -18.55 -21.27
N GLN A 148 -8.28 -19.27 -20.26
CA GLN A 148 -7.57 -20.55 -20.39
C GLN A 148 -7.30 -21.14 -18.99
N GLY A 149 -7.47 -22.46 -18.83
CA GLY A 149 -7.61 -23.17 -17.55
C GLY A 149 -6.40 -23.15 -16.59
N GLN A 150 -6.63 -23.65 -15.37
CA GLN A 150 -5.69 -24.14 -14.34
C GLN A 150 -4.28 -23.50 -14.21
N LYS A 151 -4.07 -22.24 -14.59
CA LYS A 151 -2.84 -21.48 -14.28
C LYS A 151 -3.06 -20.59 -13.06
N LYS A 152 -2.14 -20.65 -12.09
CA LYS A 152 -2.12 -19.75 -10.92
C LYS A 152 -2.24 -18.30 -11.40
N VAL A 153 -3.29 -17.61 -10.97
CA VAL A 153 -3.51 -16.20 -11.31
C VAL A 153 -2.46 -15.35 -10.60
N THR A 154 -1.58 -14.72 -11.38
CA THR A 154 -0.59 -13.74 -10.91
C THR A 154 -1.23 -12.35 -10.90
N VAL A 155 -1.12 -11.63 -9.78
CA VAL A 155 -1.50 -10.20 -9.74
C VAL A 155 -0.40 -9.43 -10.46
N PRO A 156 -0.71 -8.55 -11.42
CA PRO A 156 0.31 -7.71 -12.06
C PRO A 156 0.99 -6.74 -11.07
N ASP A 157 2.28 -6.46 -11.26
CA ASP A 157 3.07 -5.63 -10.35
C ASP A 157 2.47 -4.23 -10.15
N HIS A 158 1.97 -3.60 -11.21
CA HIS A 158 1.39 -2.25 -11.10
C HIS A 158 0.13 -2.21 -10.21
N ILE A 159 -0.60 -3.33 -10.07
CA ILE A 159 -1.75 -3.43 -9.16
C ILE A 159 -1.28 -3.53 -7.70
N ALA A 160 -0.23 -4.31 -7.43
CA ALA A 160 0.35 -4.40 -6.09
C ALA A 160 1.04 -3.09 -5.68
N ALA A 161 1.77 -2.46 -6.60
CA ALA A 161 2.36 -1.14 -6.38
C ALA A 161 1.29 -0.09 -6.05
N TYR A 162 0.18 -0.09 -6.79
CA TYR A 162 -0.94 0.81 -6.49
C TYR A 162 -1.50 0.59 -5.07
N ALA A 163 -1.65 -0.67 -4.63
CA ALA A 163 -2.08 -0.96 -3.26
C ALA A 163 -1.09 -0.47 -2.20
N LEU A 164 0.22 -0.70 -2.40
CA LEU A 164 1.28 -0.24 -1.51
C LEU A 164 1.28 1.29 -1.40
N HIS A 165 1.15 1.99 -2.52
CA HIS A 165 1.15 3.45 -2.56
C HIS A 165 -0.09 4.02 -1.87
N LEU A 166 -1.27 3.44 -2.10
CA LEU A 166 -2.49 3.81 -1.38
C LEU A 166 -2.34 3.60 0.13
N ALA A 167 -1.78 2.48 0.56
CA ALA A 167 -1.53 2.24 1.98
C ALA A 167 -0.56 3.28 2.55
N ALA A 168 0.57 3.53 1.86
CA ALA A 168 1.58 4.50 2.28
C ALA A 168 1.00 5.90 2.51
N THR A 169 0.30 6.46 1.52
CA THR A 169 -0.24 7.83 1.62
C THR A 169 -1.25 7.96 2.75
N ASN A 170 -2.05 6.93 2.99
CA ASN A 170 -3.07 6.96 4.05
C ASN A 170 -2.47 6.72 5.44
N ILE A 171 -1.42 5.90 5.54
CA ILE A 171 -0.67 5.73 6.78
C ILE A 171 -0.03 7.07 7.19
N VAL A 172 0.65 7.75 6.27
CA VAL A 172 1.22 9.10 6.52
C VAL A 172 0.14 10.02 7.06
N PHE A 173 -0.96 10.16 6.33
CA PHE A 173 -2.06 11.04 6.72
C PHE A 173 -2.64 10.69 8.11
N LEU A 174 -2.85 9.40 8.41
CA LEU A 174 -3.37 8.94 9.70
C LEU A 174 -2.42 9.25 10.86
N VAL A 175 -1.13 8.94 10.70
CA VAL A 175 -0.14 9.13 11.76
C VAL A 175 0.12 10.62 11.99
N GLU A 176 0.19 11.43 10.94
CA GLU A 176 0.30 12.89 11.06
C GLU A 176 -0.94 13.49 11.75
N SER A 177 -2.14 13.04 11.39
CA SER A 177 -3.38 13.47 12.07
C SER A 177 -3.37 13.10 13.55
N TYR A 178 -2.83 11.92 13.88
CA TYR A 178 -2.64 11.48 15.26
C TYR A 178 -1.61 12.31 16.03
N ILE A 179 -0.50 12.68 15.38
CA ILE A 179 0.51 13.56 15.99
C ILE A 179 -0.09 14.95 16.24
N GLU A 180 -0.86 15.48 15.29
CA GLU A 180 -1.46 16.81 15.40
C GLU A 180 -2.53 16.87 16.50
N ILE A 181 -3.43 15.89 16.60
CA ILE A 181 -4.49 15.87 17.63
C ILE A 181 -3.94 15.70 19.06
N ARG A 182 -2.67 15.28 19.20
CA ARG A 182 -1.98 15.13 20.49
C ARG A 182 -1.23 16.37 20.95
N LYS A 183 -1.05 17.38 20.08
CA LYS A 183 -0.44 18.66 20.45
C LYS A 183 -1.40 19.49 21.30
#